data_AF-A0A0U5F633-F1
#
_entry.id   AF-A0A0U5F633-F1
#
_cell.length_a   1.000
_cell.length_b   1.000
_cell.length_c   1.000
_cell.angle_alpha   90.00
_cell.angle_beta   90.00
_cell.angle_gamma   90.00
#
_symmetry.space_group_name_H-M   'P 1'
#
loop_
_entity.id
_entity.type
_entity.pdbx_description
1 polymer ?
#
loop_
_entity_poly.entity_id
_entity_poly.type
_entity_poly.pdbx_seq_one_letter_code
_entity_poly.pdbx_strand_id
1 'polypeptide(L)'
;MALPIAKQLGLPLAVTFHGGDAFKDRHYQRVFPAPIFQRRWRALLDYCAVFLCVSDGVRAKLIERGVPASKLEVLAIGTEDVAQARGPFDRLVFAGRFVEKKGLPVLLDALRILAAQGMTPPVVLAGDGPMRASMEQQAQGLDHVCFAGCCLRRNCASSLSTP
;
A
#
# COMPACT_ATOMS: atom_id res chain seq x y z
N MET A 1 14.10 -15.22 6.12
CA MET A 1 14.63 -16.44 6.76
C MET A 1 14.88 -17.58 5.77
N ALA A 2 14.39 -17.51 4.53
CA ALA A 2 14.56 -18.58 3.53
C ALA A 2 15.99 -18.79 3.00
N LEU A 3 16.85 -17.76 2.99
CA LEU A 3 18.18 -17.83 2.34
C LEU A 3 19.10 -18.96 2.87
N PRO A 4 19.31 -19.16 4.18
CA PRO A 4 20.16 -20.26 4.66
C PRO A 4 19.60 -21.65 4.30
N ILE A 5 18.27 -21.81 4.33
CA ILE A 5 17.60 -23.07 4.03
C ILE A 5 17.75 -23.41 2.53
N ALA A 6 17.49 -22.43 1.66
CA ALA A 6 17.65 -22.63 0.21
C ALA A 6 19.10 -23.02 -0.13
N LYS A 7 20.08 -22.34 0.47
CA LYS A 7 21.51 -22.67 0.33
C LYS A 7 21.84 -24.09 0.77
N GLN A 8 21.36 -24.49 1.95
CA GLN A 8 21.61 -25.83 2.50
C GLN A 8 21.00 -26.94 1.64
N LEU A 9 19.84 -26.67 1.02
CA LEU A 9 19.14 -27.63 0.17
C LEU A 9 19.54 -27.55 -1.31
N GLY A 10 20.39 -26.59 -1.70
CA GLY A 10 20.77 -26.38 -3.10
C GLY A 10 19.62 -25.94 -4.02
N LEU A 11 18.57 -25.32 -3.47
CA LEU A 11 17.37 -24.95 -4.21
C LEU A 11 17.42 -23.49 -4.70
N PRO A 12 16.90 -23.19 -5.91
CA PRO A 12 16.80 -21.82 -6.38
C PRO A 12 15.87 -21.00 -5.47
N LEU A 13 16.27 -19.77 -5.19
CA LEU A 13 15.50 -18.83 -4.36
C LEU A 13 14.91 -17.73 -5.24
N ALA A 14 13.58 -17.57 -5.18
CA ALA A 14 12.88 -16.40 -5.70
C ALA A 14 12.44 -15.51 -4.52
N VAL A 15 12.51 -14.19 -4.70
CA VAL A 15 12.17 -13.22 -3.65
C VAL A 15 11.23 -12.15 -4.20
N THR A 16 10.05 -12.01 -3.61
CA THR A 16 9.12 -10.94 -3.96
C THR A 16 9.46 -9.64 -3.22
N PHE A 17 9.51 -8.53 -3.94
CA PHE A 17 9.72 -7.18 -3.41
C PHE A 17 8.45 -6.36 -3.53
N HIS A 18 8.00 -5.78 -2.43
CA HIS A 18 6.92 -4.80 -2.41
C HIS A 18 7.46 -3.37 -2.36
N GLY A 19 6.57 -2.39 -2.57
CA GLY A 19 6.93 -0.98 -2.45
C GLY A 19 7.58 -0.63 -1.09
N GLY A 20 7.11 -1.24 -0.01
CA GLY A 20 7.72 -1.04 1.32
C GLY A 20 9.18 -1.52 1.42
N ASP A 21 9.57 -2.51 0.62
CA ASP A 21 10.92 -3.10 0.65
C ASP A 21 11.90 -2.33 -0.23
N ALA A 22 11.42 -1.77 -1.36
CA ALA A 22 12.24 -1.02 -2.31
C ALA A 22 12.37 0.47 -1.96
N PHE A 23 11.29 1.10 -1.48
CA PHE A 23 11.25 2.56 -1.29
C PHE A 23 11.68 3.03 0.10
N LYS A 24 11.63 2.19 1.14
CA LYS A 24 12.09 2.59 2.47
C LYS A 24 13.61 2.71 2.53
N ASP A 25 14.11 3.93 2.71
CA ASP A 25 15.55 4.18 2.77
C ASP A 25 16.24 3.54 3.96
N ARG A 26 15.53 3.33 5.08
CA ARG A 26 16.08 2.67 6.28
C ARG A 26 16.73 1.32 5.98
N HIS A 27 16.28 0.60 4.96
CA HIS A 27 16.87 -0.68 4.56
C HIS A 27 18.24 -0.53 3.89
N TYR A 28 18.54 0.64 3.32
CA TYR A 28 19.72 0.89 2.48
C TYR A 28 20.65 1.97 3.06
N GLN A 29 20.21 2.72 4.06
CA GLN A 29 21.04 3.64 4.83
C GLN A 29 21.94 2.88 5.80
N ARG A 30 23.21 3.28 5.93
CA ARG A 30 24.11 2.67 6.92
C ARG A 30 23.67 3.05 8.33
N VAL A 31 23.25 2.06 9.12
CA VAL A 31 22.85 2.23 10.53
C VAL A 31 23.62 1.25 11.40
N PHE A 32 23.95 1.65 12.63
CA PHE A 32 24.62 0.79 13.61
C PHE A 32 23.69 0.52 14.82
N PRO A 33 23.47 -0.75 15.20
CA PRO A 33 23.93 -1.96 14.53
C PRO A 33 23.18 -2.21 13.20
N ALA A 34 23.86 -2.82 12.23
CA ALA A 34 23.28 -3.09 10.91
C ALA A 34 22.08 -4.06 11.01
N PRO A 35 20.89 -3.69 10.51
CA PRO A 35 19.75 -4.60 10.45
C PRO A 35 20.05 -5.88 9.66
N ILE A 36 19.32 -6.95 9.99
CA ILE A 36 19.46 -8.26 9.31
C ILE A 36 19.36 -8.13 7.78
N PHE A 37 18.50 -7.24 7.28
CA PHE A 37 18.36 -6.96 5.86
C PHE A 37 19.72 -6.56 5.24
N GLN A 38 20.40 -5.56 5.80
CA GLN A 38 21.69 -5.08 5.30
C GLN A 38 22.77 -6.14 5.39
N ARG A 39 22.82 -6.85 6.53
CA ARG A 39 23.80 -7.93 6.75
C ARG A 39 23.65 -9.07 5.74
N ARG A 40 22.44 -9.32 5.24
CA ARG A 40 22.14 -10.41 4.29
C ARG A 40 22.01 -9.94 2.85
N TRP A 41 21.99 -8.63 2.60
CA TRP A 41 21.69 -8.07 1.29
C TRP A 41 22.62 -8.59 0.20
N ARG A 42 23.93 -8.54 0.44
CA ARG A 42 24.95 -9.06 -0.50
C ARG A 42 24.72 -10.54 -0.81
N ALA A 43 24.60 -11.36 0.24
CA ALA A 43 24.37 -12.80 0.09
C ALA A 43 23.04 -13.14 -0.61
N LEU A 44 22.03 -12.28 -0.47
CA LEU A 44 20.77 -12.40 -1.18
C LEU A 44 20.93 -12.07 -2.66
N LEU A 45 21.60 -10.96 -2.99
CA LEU A 45 21.91 -10.60 -4.38
C LEU A 45 22.71 -11.68 -5.10
N ASP A 46 23.67 -12.29 -4.42
CA ASP A 46 24.53 -13.31 -5.00
C ASP A 46 23.75 -14.60 -5.28
N TYR A 47 22.94 -15.07 -4.32
CA TYR A 47 22.28 -16.38 -4.37
C TYR A 47 20.90 -16.38 -5.03
N CYS A 48 20.16 -15.27 -4.96
CA CYS A 48 18.81 -15.19 -5.51
C CYS A 48 18.85 -15.43 -7.02
N ALA A 49 17.98 -16.34 -7.48
CA ALA A 49 17.81 -16.63 -8.90
C ALA A 49 17.03 -15.49 -9.58
N VAL A 50 15.95 -15.02 -8.94
CA VAL A 50 15.10 -13.96 -9.46
C VAL A 50 14.42 -13.16 -8.33
N PHE A 51 14.35 -11.85 -8.51
CA PHE A 51 13.55 -10.94 -7.71
C PHE A 51 12.26 -10.61 -8.45
N LEU A 52 11.13 -10.96 -7.84
CA LEU A 52 9.80 -10.68 -8.37
C LEU A 52 9.35 -9.30 -7.87
N CYS A 53 9.23 -8.35 -8.78
CA CYS A 53 8.80 -7.00 -8.51
C CYS A 53 7.29 -6.91 -8.73
N VAL A 54 6.56 -6.40 -7.75
CA VAL A 54 5.08 -6.30 -7.84
C VAL A 54 4.60 -5.22 -8.82
N SER A 55 5.51 -4.37 -9.30
CA SER A 55 5.25 -3.34 -10.30
C SER A 55 6.55 -2.86 -10.95
N ASP A 56 6.44 -2.19 -12.10
CA ASP A 56 7.57 -1.52 -12.75
C ASP A 56 8.23 -0.47 -11.85
N GLY A 57 7.45 0.23 -11.02
CA GLY A 57 7.99 1.20 -10.07
C GLY A 57 8.92 0.55 -9.04
N VAL A 58 8.59 -0.66 -8.57
CA VAL A 58 9.48 -1.44 -7.69
C VAL A 58 10.73 -1.89 -8.44
N ARG A 59 10.57 -2.39 -9.67
CA ARG A 59 11.71 -2.81 -10.51
C ARG A 59 12.69 -1.67 -10.76
N ALA A 60 12.19 -0.52 -11.21
CA ALA A 60 12.99 0.69 -11.42
C ALA A 60 13.74 1.08 -10.15
N LYS A 61 13.04 1.08 -9.00
CA LYS A 61 13.66 1.43 -7.73
C LYS A 61 14.77 0.45 -7.32
N LEU A 62 14.63 -0.85 -7.60
CA LEU A 62 15.68 -1.83 -7.31
C LEU A 62 16.89 -1.70 -8.25
N ILE A 63 16.67 -1.31 -9.51
CA ILE A 63 17.77 -0.98 -10.44
C ILE A 63 18.58 0.20 -9.89
N GLU A 64 17.91 1.27 -9.42
CA GLU A 64 18.58 2.41 -8.77
C GLU A 64 19.40 2.00 -7.54
N ARG A 65 18.98 0.94 -6.84
CA ARG A 65 19.67 0.39 -5.65
C ARG A 65 20.80 -0.58 -6.02
N GLY A 66 21.10 -0.74 -7.31
CA GLY A 66 22.20 -1.57 -7.81
C GLY A 66 21.87 -3.05 -8.00
N VAL A 67 20.58 -3.43 -8.03
CA VAL A 67 20.19 -4.81 -8.38
C VAL A 67 20.32 -4.99 -9.90
N PRO A 68 21.04 -6.02 -10.38
CA PRO A 68 21.16 -6.28 -11.82
C PRO A 68 19.80 -6.49 -12.47
N ALA A 69 19.52 -5.79 -13.58
CA ALA A 69 18.24 -5.89 -14.29
C ALA A 69 17.93 -7.32 -14.77
N SER A 70 18.95 -8.13 -15.06
CA SER A 70 18.83 -9.53 -15.45
C SER A 70 18.29 -10.45 -14.34
N LYS A 71 18.26 -9.98 -13.09
CA LYS A 71 17.67 -10.70 -11.95
C LYS A 71 16.28 -10.18 -11.57
N LEU A 72 15.71 -9.22 -12.30
CA LEU A 72 14.46 -8.54 -11.95
C LEU A 72 13.36 -8.85 -12.95
N GLU A 73 12.31 -9.52 -12.49
CA GLU A 73 11.09 -9.77 -13.26
C GLU A 73 9.90 -9.06 -12.63
N VAL A 74 8.98 -8.54 -13.45
CA VAL A 74 7.74 -7.93 -12.95
C VAL A 74 6.65 -8.99 -12.95
N LEU A 75 6.13 -9.28 -11.76
CA LEU A 75 4.97 -10.13 -11.58
C LEU A 75 4.00 -9.43 -10.64
N ALA A 76 2.95 -8.86 -11.21
CA ALA A 76 1.91 -8.20 -10.45
C ALA A 76 1.22 -9.20 -9.51
N ILE A 77 0.87 -8.75 -8.31
CA ILE A 77 0.08 -9.57 -7.39
C ILE A 77 -1.33 -9.61 -7.94
N GLY A 78 -1.74 -10.77 -8.43
CA GLY A 78 -3.09 -11.01 -8.88
C GLY A 78 -4.10 -10.76 -7.76
N THR A 79 -5.19 -10.10 -8.10
CA THR A 79 -6.40 -10.06 -7.29
C THR A 79 -7.42 -11.03 -7.88
N GLU A 80 -8.41 -11.42 -7.09
CA GLU A 80 -9.59 -12.09 -7.64
C GLU A 80 -10.18 -11.24 -8.78
N ASP A 81 -10.73 -11.89 -9.81
CA ASP A 81 -11.40 -11.20 -10.91
C ASP A 81 -12.71 -10.62 -10.36
N VAL A 82 -12.71 -9.32 -10.09
CA VAL A 82 -13.86 -8.63 -9.53
C VAL A 82 -14.63 -8.02 -10.68
N ALA A 83 -15.94 -8.29 -10.74
CA ALA A 83 -16.81 -7.68 -11.73
C ALA A 83 -16.63 -6.15 -11.71
N GLN A 84 -16.47 -5.55 -12.89
CA GLN A 84 -16.35 -4.11 -13.01
C GLN A 84 -17.61 -3.44 -12.46
N ALA A 85 -17.43 -2.41 -11.64
CA ALA A 85 -18.54 -1.63 -11.10
C ALA A 85 -19.36 -1.02 -12.26
N ARG A 86 -20.69 -1.17 -12.19
CA ARG A 86 -21.66 -0.64 -13.16
C ARG A 86 -22.78 0.08 -12.41
N GLY A 87 -23.25 1.20 -12.94
CA GLY A 87 -24.35 1.98 -12.38
C GLY A 87 -23.99 3.46 -12.19
N PRO A 88 -24.91 4.28 -11.65
CA PRO A 88 -24.57 5.65 -11.29
C PRO A 88 -23.55 5.63 -10.14
N PHE A 89 -22.46 6.37 -10.31
CA PHE A 89 -21.48 6.58 -9.24
C PHE A 89 -22.01 7.66 -8.30
N ASP A 90 -22.78 7.24 -7.28
CA ASP A 90 -23.53 8.10 -6.37
C ASP A 90 -22.77 8.52 -5.11
N ARG A 91 -21.61 7.91 -4.84
CA ARG A 91 -20.81 8.11 -3.63
C ARG A 91 -19.33 7.95 -3.86
N LEU A 92 -18.55 8.55 -2.95
CA LEU A 92 -17.11 8.37 -2.85
C LEU A 92 -16.79 7.43 -1.69
N VAL A 93 -15.84 6.52 -1.90
CA VAL A 93 -15.35 5.62 -0.85
C VAL A 93 -13.85 5.76 -0.70
N PHE A 94 -13.41 6.02 0.52
CA PHE A 94 -12.03 5.86 0.93
C PHE A 94 -11.92 4.57 1.76
N ALA A 95 -11.03 3.66 1.37
CA ALA A 95 -10.79 2.42 2.09
C ALA A 95 -9.31 2.24 2.42
N GLY A 96 -8.97 2.17 3.71
CA GLY A 96 -7.61 1.88 4.15
C GLY A 96 -7.27 2.41 5.55
N ARG A 97 -6.02 2.16 5.97
CA ARG A 97 -5.52 2.63 7.26
C ARG A 97 -5.41 4.16 7.29
N PHE A 98 -5.87 4.81 8.36
CA PHE A 98 -5.78 6.26 8.55
C PHE A 98 -4.37 6.64 9.03
N VAL A 99 -3.47 6.75 8.06
CA VAL A 99 -2.08 7.18 8.22
C VAL A 99 -1.72 8.16 7.11
N GLU A 100 -0.75 9.03 7.35
CA GLU A 100 -0.43 10.17 6.50
C GLU A 100 -0.22 9.79 5.02
N LYS A 101 0.58 8.75 4.78
CA LYS A 101 0.86 8.22 3.44
C LYS A 101 -0.36 7.72 2.65
N LYS A 102 -1.54 7.65 3.27
CA LYS A 102 -2.80 7.29 2.58
C LYS A 102 -3.59 8.50 2.10
N GLY A 103 -3.16 9.72 2.44
CA GLY A 103 -3.69 10.95 1.84
C GLY A 103 -5.10 11.33 2.30
N LEU A 104 -5.59 10.79 3.42
CA LEU A 104 -6.91 11.14 3.96
C LEU A 104 -7.08 12.66 4.24
N PRO A 105 -6.08 13.39 4.76
CA PRO A 105 -6.20 14.84 4.90
C PRO A 105 -6.45 15.56 3.57
N VAL A 106 -5.75 15.13 2.51
CA VAL A 106 -5.89 15.70 1.16
C VAL A 106 -7.30 15.46 0.61
N LEU A 107 -7.87 14.28 0.88
CA LEU A 107 -9.26 13.99 0.51
C LEU A 107 -10.23 14.95 1.22
N LEU A 108 -10.10 15.13 2.54
CA LEU A 108 -10.99 16.03 3.29
C LEU A 108 -10.90 17.48 2.79
N ASP A 109 -9.69 17.94 2.46
CA ASP A 109 -9.50 19.29 1.90
C ASP A 109 -10.12 19.41 0.50
N ALA A 110 -10.00 18.39 -0.34
CA ALA A 110 -10.68 18.36 -1.64
C ALA A 110 -12.22 18.40 -1.50
N LEU A 111 -12.77 17.70 -0.51
CA LEU A 111 -14.22 17.71 -0.24
C LEU A 111 -14.72 19.09 0.18
N ARG A 112 -13.93 19.86 0.94
CA ARG A 112 -14.27 21.26 1.26
C ARG A 112 -14.33 22.15 0.02
N ILE A 113 -13.36 21.97 -0.89
CA ILE A 113 -13.35 22.71 -2.16
C ILE A 113 -14.60 22.39 -2.98
N LEU A 114 -14.99 21.11 -3.04
CA LEU A 114 -16.22 20.70 -3.73
C LEU A 114 -17.47 21.26 -3.05
N ALA A 115 -17.55 21.22 -1.71
CA ALA A 115 -18.66 21.78 -0.96
C ALA A 115 -18.83 23.28 -1.21
N ALA A 116 -17.73 24.03 -1.29
CA ALA A 116 -17.74 25.46 -1.64
C ALA A 116 -18.23 25.73 -3.08
N GLN A 117 -18.15 24.74 -3.96
CA GLN A 117 -18.69 24.77 -5.32
C GLN A 117 -20.13 24.24 -5.41
N GLY A 118 -20.76 23.94 -4.26
CA GLY A 118 -22.12 23.39 -4.20
C GLY A 118 -22.21 21.88 -4.48
N MET A 119 -21.09 21.16 -4.50
CA MET A 119 -21.04 19.72 -4.71
C MET A 119 -20.76 18.98 -3.40
N THR A 120 -21.72 18.19 -2.93
CA THR A 120 -21.62 17.44 -1.67
C THR A 120 -21.92 15.95 -1.88
N PRO A 121 -21.06 15.22 -2.61
CA PRO A 121 -21.29 13.78 -2.82
C PRO A 121 -21.21 13.05 -1.48
N PRO A 122 -22.07 12.06 -1.21
CA PRO A 122 -21.91 11.17 -0.07
C PRO A 122 -20.53 10.52 -0.04
N VAL A 123 -19.85 10.53 1.11
CA VAL A 123 -18.50 9.99 1.28
C VAL A 123 -18.47 9.01 2.44
N VAL A 124 -17.94 7.81 2.19
CA VAL A 124 -17.71 6.81 3.24
C VAL A 124 -16.21 6.59 3.43
N LEU A 125 -15.74 6.77 4.66
CA LEU A 125 -14.37 6.55 5.10
C LEU A 125 -14.30 5.23 5.88
N ALA A 126 -13.92 4.15 5.21
CA ALA A 126 -13.77 2.82 5.78
C ALA A 126 -12.32 2.55 6.19
N GLY A 127 -12.09 2.38 7.48
CA GLY A 127 -10.78 2.11 8.05
C GLY A 127 -10.63 2.62 9.47
N ASP A 128 -9.39 2.54 9.96
CA ASP A 128 -8.99 3.08 11.25
C ASP A 128 -7.48 3.38 11.23
N GLY A 129 -6.97 4.07 12.23
CA GLY A 129 -5.56 4.34 12.38
C GLY A 129 -5.29 5.47 13.37
N PRO A 130 -4.00 5.75 13.64
CA PRO A 130 -3.60 6.78 14.59
C PRO A 130 -4.11 8.19 14.24
N MET A 131 -4.46 8.44 12.98
CA MET A 131 -5.02 9.73 12.56
C MET A 131 -6.54 9.83 12.72
N ARG A 132 -7.25 8.81 13.21
CA ARG A 132 -8.71 8.82 13.24
C ARG A 132 -9.29 10.06 13.92
N ALA A 133 -8.88 10.33 15.16
CA ALA A 133 -9.38 11.48 15.92
C ALA A 133 -9.11 12.82 15.23
N SER A 134 -7.92 13.00 14.64
CA SER A 134 -7.60 14.24 13.92
C SER A 134 -8.37 14.37 12.60
N MET A 135 -8.69 13.26 11.94
CA MET A 135 -9.51 13.27 10.72
C MET A 135 -10.98 13.53 11.01
N GLU A 136 -11.52 13.01 12.11
CA GLU A 136 -12.89 13.34 12.57
C GLU A 136 -12.99 14.84 12.90
N GLN A 137 -11.99 15.42 13.55
CA GLN A 137 -11.92 16.86 13.77
C GLN A 137 -11.80 17.64 12.46
N GLN A 138 -10.95 17.20 11.53
CA GLN A 138 -10.81 17.82 10.22
C GLN A 138 -12.05 17.64 9.35
N ALA A 139 -12.93 16.67 9.61
CA ALA A 139 -14.17 16.49 8.86
C ALA A 139 -15.32 17.38 9.38
N GLN A 140 -15.13 18.15 10.46
CA GLN A 140 -16.16 19.06 10.95
C GLN A 140 -16.62 20.05 9.86
N GLY A 141 -17.94 20.14 9.67
CA GLY A 141 -18.58 20.93 8.61
C GLY A 141 -18.75 20.18 7.27
N LEU A 142 -18.35 18.91 7.19
CA LEU A 142 -18.62 18.03 6.05
C LEU A 142 -19.67 16.98 6.42
N ASP A 143 -20.93 17.40 6.52
CA ASP A 143 -22.04 16.53 6.98
C ASP A 143 -22.33 15.33 6.07
N HIS A 144 -21.80 15.34 4.85
CA HIS A 144 -21.89 14.25 3.87
C HIS A 144 -20.75 13.21 4.01
N VAL A 145 -19.90 13.30 5.05
CA VAL A 145 -18.79 12.38 5.32
C VAL A 145 -19.11 11.47 6.50
N CYS A 146 -19.08 10.16 6.28
CA CYS A 146 -19.33 9.14 7.29
C CYS A 146 -18.06 8.30 7.56
N PHE A 147 -17.71 8.12 8.84
CA PHE A 147 -16.62 7.24 9.28
C PHE A 147 -17.16 5.85 9.64
N ALA A 148 -17.04 4.89 8.72
CA ALA A 148 -17.60 3.54 8.86
C ALA A 148 -16.76 2.59 9.74
N GLY A 149 -15.51 2.94 10.07
CA GLY A 149 -14.60 2.08 10.84
C GLY A 149 -14.04 0.91 10.03
N CYS A 150 -13.46 -0.08 10.71
CA CYS A 150 -12.89 -1.27 10.06
C CYS A 150 -13.99 -2.23 9.57
N CYS A 151 -13.99 -2.53 8.27
CA CYS A 151 -14.91 -3.50 7.68
C CYS A 151 -14.19 -4.84 7.41
N LEU A 152 -14.84 -5.97 7.72
CA LEU A 152 -14.34 -7.29 7.33
C LEU A 152 -14.45 -7.46 5.81
N ARG A 153 -13.49 -8.14 5.17
CA ARG A 153 -13.42 -8.33 3.71
C ARG A 153 -14.74 -8.81 3.09
N ARG A 154 -15.47 -9.72 3.77
CA ARG A 154 -16.76 -10.26 3.30
C ARG A 154 -17.90 -9.25 3.37
N ASN A 155 -17.80 -8.27 4.26
CA ASN A 155 -18.86 -7.30 4.55
C ASN A 155 -18.54 -5.91 4.01
N CYS A 156 -17.37 -5.68 3.42
CA CYS A 156 -16.97 -4.37 2.90
C CYS A 156 -18.02 -3.79 1.93
N ALA A 157 -18.52 -4.59 0.99
CA ALA A 157 -19.51 -4.10 0.03
C ALA A 157 -20.82 -3.68 0.72
N SER A 158 -21.31 -4.46 1.68
CA SER A 158 -22.52 -4.15 2.44
C SER A 158 -22.32 -2.98 3.41
N SER A 159 -21.17 -2.86 4.07
CA SER A 159 -20.91 -1.80 5.05
C SER A 159 -20.72 -0.43 4.40
N LEU A 160 -20.24 -0.41 3.15
CA LEU A 160 -20.09 0.79 2.32
C LEU A 160 -21.42 1.26 1.69
N SER A 161 -22.48 0.46 1.81
CA SER A 161 -23.82 0.77 1.29
C SER A 161 -24.73 1.48 2.31
N THR A 162 -24.37 1.47 3.59
CA THR A 162 -25.13 2.12 4.67
C THR A 162 -24.98 3.65 4.61
N PRO A 163 -26.08 4.43 4.69
CA PRO A 163 -26.04 5.88 4.79
C PRO A 163 -25.45 6.36 6.13
#